data_AF-A0A7V2JDK2-F1
#
_entry.id   AF-A0A7V2JDK2-F1
#
_cell.length_a   1.000
_cell.length_b   1.000
_cell.length_c   1.000
_cell.angle_alpha   90.00
_cell.angle_beta   90.00
_cell.angle_gamma   90.00
#
_symmetry.space_group_name_H-M   'P 1'
#
loop_
_entity.id
_entity.type
_entity.pdbx_description
1 polymer ?
#
loop_
_entity_poly.entity_id
_entity_poly.type
_entity_poly.pdbx_seq_one_letter_code
_entity_poly.pdbx_strand_id
1 'polypeptide(L)'
;MKCEKVDDNNDFVRIDSVIPIPNSSHVEIDFDRDGGEYFSETIPIEMEDDRTLREYSTVSFERNCATISAKVGRFWELEGDERIIFL
;
A
#
# COMPACT_ATOMS: atom_id res chain seq x y z
N MET A 1 20.07 1.68 -8.64
CA MET A 1 18.69 1.98 -8.24
C MET A 1 18.76 2.71 -6.91
N LYS A 2 18.34 3.97 -6.87
CA LYS A 2 18.28 4.74 -5.63
C LYS A 2 16.86 4.62 -5.08
N CYS A 3 16.73 4.32 -3.79
CA CYS A 3 15.46 4.37 -3.09
C CYS A 3 15.64 5.15 -1.79
N GLU A 4 14.59 5.85 -1.37
CA GLU A 4 14.56 6.62 -0.14
C GLU A 4 13.37 6.17 0.70
N LYS A 5 13.62 5.95 1.98
CA LYS A 5 12.58 5.57 2.93
C LYS A 5 12.00 6.85 3.53
N VAL A 6 10.68 6.98 3.48
CA VAL A 6 9.94 8.03 4.17
C VAL A 6 9.23 7.41 5.37
N ASP A 7 9.41 8.03 6.54
CA ASP A 7 8.77 7.67 7.80
C ASP A 7 7.97 8.88 8.34
N ASP A 8 7.04 8.63 9.24
CA ASP A 8 6.21 9.62 9.94
C ASP A 8 5.41 10.57 9.04
N ASN A 9 5.07 10.13 7.81
CA ASN A 9 4.23 10.91 6.91
C ASN A 9 2.76 10.97 7.41
N ASN A 10 2.19 12.17 7.42
CA ASN A 10 0.80 12.41 7.81
C ASN A 10 -0.03 13.08 6.70
N ASP A 11 0.57 13.31 5.52
CA ASP A 11 -0.08 13.93 4.37
C ASP A 11 -0.54 12.88 3.35
N PHE A 12 -1.51 13.25 2.51
CA PHE A 12 -1.94 12.41 1.39
C PHE A 12 -0.85 12.36 0.33
N VAL A 13 -0.47 11.14 -0.05
CA VAL A 13 0.50 10.85 -1.11
C VAL A 13 -0.09 9.86 -2.10
N ARG A 14 0.36 9.90 -3.36
CA ARG A 14 0.01 8.88 -4.36
C ARG A 14 0.94 7.69 -4.20
N ILE A 15 0.36 6.50 -4.00
CA ILE A 15 1.07 5.24 -3.86
C ILE A 15 0.79 4.38 -5.09
N ASP A 16 1.84 3.83 -5.68
CA ASP A 16 1.87 3.03 -6.91
C ASP A 16 1.78 1.51 -6.62
N SER A 17 1.57 1.14 -5.36
CA SER A 17 1.36 -0.23 -4.90
C SER A 17 0.03 -0.38 -4.18
N VAL A 18 -0.30 -1.62 -3.80
CA VAL A 18 -1.42 -1.88 -2.89
C VAL A 18 -1.19 -1.24 -1.53
N ILE A 19 -2.28 -0.91 -0.83
CA ILE A 19 -2.26 -0.32 0.51
C ILE A 19 -2.59 -1.41 1.54
N PRO A 20 -1.70 -1.72 2.51
CA PRO A 20 -2.06 -2.60 3.62
C PRO A 20 -3.11 -1.92 4.52
N ILE A 21 -4.15 -2.68 4.87
CA ILE A 21 -5.17 -2.31 5.85
C ILE A 21 -5.09 -3.33 6.99
N PRO A 22 -4.06 -3.25 7.85
CA PRO A 22 -3.95 -4.14 9.00
C PRO A 22 -5.15 -3.92 9.94
N ASN A 23 -5.54 -5.00 10.63
CA ASN A 23 -6.80 -5.15 11.39
C ASN A 23 -7.00 -4.16 12.58
N SER A 24 -6.18 -3.12 12.69
CA SER A 24 -6.23 -2.08 13.73
C SER A 24 -5.84 -0.67 13.25
N SER A 25 -5.41 -0.49 11.99
CA SER A 25 -5.01 0.83 11.48
C SER A 25 -6.16 1.53 10.78
N HIS A 26 -6.32 2.82 11.06
CA HIS A 26 -7.18 3.71 10.27
C HIS A 26 -6.31 4.31 9.16
N VAL A 27 -6.12 3.58 8.06
CA VAL A 27 -5.52 4.18 6.86
C VAL A 27 -6.60 5.04 6.20
N GLU A 28 -6.31 6.33 6.05
CA GLU A 28 -7.19 7.24 5.32
C GLU A 28 -6.87 7.14 3.83
N ILE A 29 -7.80 6.57 3.05
CA ILE A 29 -7.75 6.51 1.59
C ILE A 29 -8.77 7.51 1.04
N ASP A 30 -8.34 8.32 0.08
CA ASP A 30 -9.21 9.27 -0.62
C ASP A 30 -9.86 8.57 -1.83
N PHE A 31 -11.02 7.97 -1.60
CA PHE A 31 -11.76 7.23 -2.62
C PHE A 31 -12.43 8.14 -3.67
N ASP A 32 -12.69 9.40 -3.33
CA ASP A 32 -13.45 10.34 -4.18
C ASP A 32 -12.56 11.05 -5.22
N ARG A 33 -11.27 11.24 -4.91
CA ARG A 33 -10.38 12.11 -5.70
C ARG A 33 -10.12 11.65 -7.12
N ASP A 34 -10.15 10.34 -7.37
CA ASP A 34 -9.83 9.76 -8.67
C ASP A 34 -11.01 9.06 -9.35
N GLY A 35 -12.19 9.01 -8.70
CA GLY A 35 -13.40 8.34 -9.23
C GLY A 35 -13.21 6.85 -9.53
N GLY A 36 -12.19 6.23 -8.91
CA GLY A 36 -11.80 4.84 -9.13
C GLY A 36 -12.71 3.84 -8.42
N GLU A 37 -12.59 2.57 -8.81
CA GLU A 37 -13.27 1.47 -8.13
C GLU A 37 -12.25 0.68 -7.31
N TYR A 38 -12.49 0.56 -6.01
CA TYR A 38 -11.52 0.00 -5.08
C TYR A 38 -12.00 -1.32 -4.52
N PHE A 39 -11.06 -2.24 -4.38
CA PHE A 39 -11.31 -3.57 -3.84
C PHE A 39 -10.48 -3.76 -2.57
N SER A 40 -10.88 -4.75 -1.77
CA SER A 40 -10.08 -5.21 -0.66
C SER A 40 -10.08 -6.73 -0.63
N GLU A 41 -8.90 -7.31 -0.50
CA GLU A 41 -8.70 -8.75 -0.44
C GLU A 41 -7.68 -9.10 0.65
N THR A 42 -7.86 -10.25 1.28
CA THR A 42 -6.88 -10.79 2.23
C THR A 42 -5.91 -11.70 1.47
N ILE A 43 -4.65 -11.29 1.40
CA ILE A 43 -3.58 -12.01 0.70
C ILE A 43 -2.47 -12.44 1.66
N PRO A 44 -1.73 -13.53 1.36
CA PRO A 44 -0.53 -13.88 2.12
C PRO A 44 0.59 -12.85 1.88
N ILE A 45 1.26 -12.41 2.95
CA ILE A 45 2.35 -11.42 2.89
C ILE A 45 3.69 -11.95 3.40
N GLU A 46 3.68 -12.98 4.23
CA GLU A 46 4.89 -13.62 4.76
C GLU A 46 4.77 -15.15 4.62
N MET A 47 5.84 -15.80 4.15
CA MET A 47 5.92 -17.25 3.94
C MET A 47 7.29 -17.79 4.34
N GLU A 48 7.32 -19.03 4.78
CA GLU A 48 8.55 -19.82 4.91
C GLU A 48 9.13 -20.20 3.54
N ASP A 49 10.39 -20.65 3.52
CA ASP A 49 11.05 -21.17 2.31
C ASP A 49 10.30 -22.36 1.67
N ASP A 50 9.58 -23.15 2.48
CA ASP A 50 8.75 -24.28 2.03
C ASP A 50 7.33 -23.86 1.60
N ARG A 51 7.06 -22.55 1.54
CA ARG A 51 5.77 -21.91 1.22
C ARG A 51 4.68 -22.11 2.29
N THR A 52 5.04 -22.53 3.49
CA THR A 52 4.11 -22.46 4.62
C THR A 52 3.79 -21.00 4.92
N LEU A 53 2.49 -20.67 4.92
CA LEU A 53 2.02 -19.30 5.13
C LEU A 53 2.19 -18.89 6.60
N ARG A 54 2.79 -17.73 6.85
CA ARG A 54 2.98 -17.16 8.19
C ARG A 54 1.99 -16.06 8.50
N GLU A 55 1.79 -15.15 7.55
CA GLU A 55 0.98 -13.95 7.77
C GLU A 55 0.12 -13.63 6.55
N TYR A 56 -1.08 -13.15 6.85
CA TYR A 56 -2.01 -12.58 5.88
C TYR A 56 -2.26 -11.12 6.23
N SER A 57 -2.46 -10.30 5.20
CA SER A 57 -2.90 -8.92 5.36
C SER A 57 -4.05 -8.64 4.42
N THR A 58 -5.01 -7.86 4.90
CA THR A 58 -6.02 -7.26 4.02
C THR A 58 -5.38 -6.07 3.33
N VAL A 59 -5.41 -6.05 2.00
CA VAL A 59 -4.90 -4.94 1.21
C VAL A 59 -6.04 -4.30 0.43
N SER A 60 -5.91 -3.01 0.13
CA SER A 60 -6.77 -2.32 -0.82
C SER A 60 -6.01 -1.90 -2.06
N PHE A 61 -6.69 -1.99 -3.20
CA PHE A 61 -6.16 -1.65 -4.50
C PHE A 61 -7.26 -1.10 -5.42
N GLU A 62 -6.87 -0.27 -6.39
CA GLU A 62 -7.77 0.21 -7.44
C GLU A 62 -7.86 -0.84 -8.57
N ARG A 63 -9.06 -1.04 -9.13
CA ARG A 63 -9.38 -2.10 -10.11
C ARG A 63 -8.43 -2.14 -11.31
N ASN A 64 -8.05 -0.97 -11.82
CA ASN A 64 -7.22 -0.80 -13.01
C ASN A 64 -5.74 -0.56 -12.66
N CYS A 65 -5.35 -0.85 -11.42
CA CYS A 65 -4.00 -0.63 -10.89
C CYS A 65 -3.56 0.83 -10.98
N ALA A 66 -4.51 1.78 -10.93
CA ALA A 66 -4.17 3.19 -10.78
C ALA A 66 -3.55 3.46 -9.40
N THR A 67 -2.77 4.53 -9.31
CA THR A 67 -2.19 4.99 -8.04
C THR A 67 -3.29 5.34 -7.03
N ILE A 68 -3.04 5.12 -5.75
CA ILE A 68 -4.01 5.35 -4.68
C ILE A 68 -3.57 6.56 -3.86
N SER A 69 -4.44 7.54 -3.69
CA SER A 69 -4.20 8.68 -2.79
C SER A 69 -4.52 8.27 -1.35
N ALA A 70 -3.50 8.11 -0.52
CA ALA A 70 -3.66 7.66 0.86
C ALA A 70 -2.72 8.40 1.83
N LYS A 71 -3.12 8.51 3.10
CA LYS A 71 -2.22 8.88 4.20
C LYS A 71 -1.59 7.63 4.78
N VAL A 72 -0.34 7.40 4.44
CA VAL A 72 0.45 6.27 4.93
C VAL A 72 1.67 6.77 5.70
N GLY A 73 1.89 6.21 6.89
CA GLY A 73 2.98 6.66 7.79
C GLY A 73 4.38 6.32 7.27
N ARG A 74 4.50 5.23 6.48
CA ARG A 74 5.78 4.77 5.93
C ARG A 74 5.60 4.27 4.51
N PHE A 75 6.51 4.68 3.63
CA PHE A 75 6.61 4.19 2.25
C PHE A 75 8.04 4.38 1.74
N TRP A 76 8.30 3.89 0.52
CA TRP A 76 9.57 4.07 -0.18
C TRP A 76 9.35 4.85 -1.46
N GLU A 77 10.17 5.87 -1.69
CA GLU A 77 10.27 6.56 -2.97
C GLU A 77 11.35 5.89 -3.82
N LEU A 78 11.01 5.56 -5.06
CA LEU A 78 11.89 4.96 -6.04
C LEU A 78 12.36 6.01 -7.07
N GLU A 79 13.30 5.60 -7.91
CA GLU A 79 13.72 6.38 -9.08
C GLU A 79 12.56 6.50 -10.08
N GLY A 80 12.10 7.72 -10.36
CA GLY A 80 10.94 7.97 -11.23
C GLY A 80 9.67 8.44 -10.51
N ASP A 81 9.77 8.88 -9.25
CA ASP A 81 8.67 9.39 -8.41
C ASP A 81 7.59 8.36 -8.03
N GLU A 82 7.85 7.08 -8.32
CA GLU A 82 7.02 5.96 -7.84
C GLU A 82 7.16 5.80 -6.32
N ARG A 83 6.05 5.52 -5.66
CA ARG A 83 5.99 5.30 -4.21
C ARG A 83 5.38 3.94 -3.92
N ILE A 84 6.09 3.09 -3.20
CA ILE A 84 5.63 1.74 -2.88
C ILE A 84 5.64 1.47 -1.38
N ILE A 85 4.81 0.51 -0.97
CA ILE A 85 4.75 -0.02 0.38
C ILE A 85 5.16 -1.49 0.35
N PHE A 86 6.02 -1.88 1.28
CA PHE A 86 6.27 -3.28 1.58
C PHE A 86 5.26 -3.75 2.63
N LEU A 87 4.63 -4.89 2.34
CA LEU A 87 3.62 -5.52 3.19
C LEU A 87 4.26 -6.33 4.31
#